data_AF-A0A960ECE9-F1
#
_entry.id   AF-A0A960ECE9-F1
#
_cell.length_a   1.000
_cell.length_b   1.000
_cell.length_c   1.000
_cell.angle_alpha   90.00
_cell.angle_beta   90.00
_cell.angle_gamma   90.00
#
_symmetry.space_group_name_H-M   'P 1'
#
loop_
_entity.id
_entity.type
_entity.pdbx_description
1 polymer ?
#
loop_
_entity_poly.entity_id
_entity_poly.type
_entity_poly.pdbx_seq_one_letter_code
_entity_poly.pdbx_strand_id
1 'polypeptide(L)'
;TAAALYDQVLETDPDDVEALTYRGWTLALSTRSMEDSTDVTDALKSSIDSLGRAVELDPEYPDAHCFLGIIQIRFLQSPSSAVPFLERCLDENPPADVRTLVEPLLDEARSAS
;
A
#
# COMPACT_ATOMS: atom_id res chain seq x y z
N THR A 1 4.40 -7.40 -16.09
CA THR A 1 4.64 -7.42 -14.62
C THR A 1 3.35 -7.82 -13.94
N ALA A 2 3.31 -8.10 -12.63
CA ALA A 2 2.03 -8.38 -11.97
C ALA A 2 1.08 -7.16 -12.00
N ALA A 3 1.62 -5.92 -11.98
CA ALA A 3 0.82 -4.70 -12.15
C ALA A 3 0.06 -4.69 -13.50
N ALA A 4 0.71 -5.10 -14.59
CA ALA A 4 0.09 -5.17 -15.92
C ALA A 4 -1.05 -6.21 -16.05
N LEU A 5 -1.14 -7.18 -15.12
CA LEU A 5 -2.27 -8.11 -15.07
C LEU A 5 -3.47 -7.45 -14.39
N TYR A 6 -3.23 -6.69 -13.31
CA TYR A 6 -4.27 -5.91 -12.67
C TYR A 6 -4.76 -4.76 -13.56
N ASP A 7 -3.89 -4.16 -14.37
CA ASP A 7 -4.31 -3.17 -15.38
C ASP A 7 -5.38 -3.74 -16.32
N GLN A 8 -5.26 -5.00 -16.76
CA GLN A 8 -6.26 -5.65 -17.61
C GLN A 8 -7.61 -5.87 -16.89
N VAL A 9 -7.59 -6.12 -15.58
CA VAL A 9 -8.81 -6.20 -14.77
C VAL A 9 -9.47 -4.83 -14.74
N LEU A 10 -8.68 -3.78 -14.47
CA LEU A 10 -9.16 -2.40 -14.35
C LEU A 10 -9.63 -1.79 -15.68
N GLU A 11 -9.19 -2.32 -16.82
CA GLU A 11 -9.77 -1.98 -18.13
C GLU A 11 -11.23 -2.41 -18.26
N THR A 12 -11.62 -3.50 -17.58
CA THR A 12 -12.98 -4.03 -17.59
C THR A 12 -13.82 -3.52 -16.43
N ASP A 13 -13.22 -3.46 -15.23
CA ASP A 13 -13.83 -2.94 -14.01
C ASP A 13 -12.86 -1.95 -13.32
N PRO A 14 -12.96 -0.65 -13.61
CA PRO A 14 -12.07 0.36 -13.07
C PRO A 14 -12.14 0.53 -11.55
N ASP A 15 -13.21 0.06 -10.91
CA ASP A 15 -13.46 0.19 -9.47
C ASP A 15 -13.29 -1.17 -8.75
N ASP A 16 -12.66 -2.17 -9.38
CA ASP A 16 -12.28 -3.41 -8.73
C ASP A 16 -11.24 -3.13 -7.62
N VAL A 17 -11.70 -3.18 -6.38
CA VAL A 17 -10.93 -2.85 -5.17
C VAL A 17 -9.71 -3.76 -5.01
N GLU A 18 -9.85 -5.04 -5.32
CA GLU A 18 -8.78 -6.03 -5.20
C GLU A 18 -7.67 -5.75 -6.23
N ALA A 19 -8.05 -5.50 -7.49
CA ALA A 19 -7.13 -5.19 -8.56
C ALA A 19 -6.43 -3.84 -8.32
N LEU A 20 -7.14 -2.81 -7.88
CA LEU A 20 -6.54 -1.53 -7.47
C LEU A 20 -5.50 -1.74 -6.36
N THR A 21 -5.86 -2.53 -5.35
CA THR A 21 -4.99 -2.81 -4.19
C THR A 21 -3.70 -3.51 -4.61
N TYR A 22 -3.79 -4.62 -5.33
CA TYR A 22 -2.61 -5.40 -5.69
C TYR A 22 -1.81 -4.81 -6.87
N ARG A 23 -2.45 -4.01 -7.73
CA ARG A 23 -1.74 -3.13 -8.67
C ARG A 23 -0.83 -2.17 -7.91
N GLY A 24 -1.41 -1.45 -6.95
CA GLY A 24 -0.69 -0.46 -6.17
C GLY A 24 0.49 -1.08 -5.42
N TRP A 25 0.26 -2.21 -4.75
CA TRP A 25 1.32 -2.92 -4.04
C TRP A 25 2.48 -3.36 -4.95
N THR A 26 2.16 -3.95 -6.11
CA THR A 26 3.18 -4.40 -7.06
C THR A 26 3.99 -3.23 -7.62
N LEU A 27 3.36 -2.09 -7.90
CA LEU A 27 4.04 -0.88 -8.34
C LEU A 27 5.05 -0.39 -7.30
N ALA A 28 4.65 -0.30 -6.02
CA ALA A 28 5.59 0.05 -4.95
C ALA A 28 6.74 -0.96 -4.85
N LEU A 29 6.48 -2.27 -4.88
CA LEU A 29 7.54 -3.27 -4.82
C LEU A 29 8.55 -3.13 -5.98
N SER A 30 8.10 -2.72 -7.16
CA SER A 30 8.96 -2.56 -8.33
C SER A 30 10.02 -1.47 -8.15
N THR A 31 9.77 -0.48 -7.27
CA THR A 31 10.70 0.63 -7.03
C THR A 31 11.84 0.27 -6.08
N ARG A 32 11.75 -0.83 -5.31
CA ARG A 32 12.76 -1.20 -4.29
C ARG A 32 14.17 -1.41 -4.83
N SER A 33 14.29 -1.80 -6.10
CA SER A 33 15.57 -2.09 -6.76
C SER A 33 16.01 -0.99 -7.72
N MET A 34 15.23 0.08 -7.83
CA MET A 34 15.50 1.19 -8.72
C MET A 34 16.27 2.28 -7.96
N GLU A 35 17.23 2.91 -8.61
CA GLU A 35 17.91 4.10 -8.08
C GLU A 35 16.96 5.30 -8.13
N ASP A 36 17.17 6.29 -7.24
CA ASP A 36 16.39 7.54 -7.19
C ASP A 36 16.29 8.17 -8.59
N SER A 37 15.13 7.98 -9.21
CA SER A 37 14.86 8.34 -10.60
C SER A 37 13.41 8.82 -10.73
N THR A 38 13.12 9.52 -11.82
CA THR A 38 11.76 9.98 -12.14
C THR A 38 10.78 8.80 -12.23
N ASP A 39 11.21 7.68 -12.81
CA ASP A 39 10.38 6.47 -12.94
C ASP A 39 9.98 5.89 -11.57
N VAL A 40 10.88 5.94 -10.58
CA VAL A 40 10.56 5.57 -9.18
C VAL A 40 9.47 6.46 -8.62
N THR A 41 9.57 7.77 -8.87
CA THR A 41 8.60 8.75 -8.37
C THR A 41 7.21 8.50 -8.98
N ASP A 42 7.16 8.26 -10.29
CA ASP A 42 5.89 8.03 -11.01
C ASP A 42 5.24 6.70 -10.61
N ALA A 43 6.03 5.63 -10.48
CA ALA A 43 5.53 4.33 -10.04
C ALA A 43 5.01 4.38 -8.60
N LEU A 44 5.73 5.05 -7.70
CA LEU A 44 5.31 5.19 -6.30
C LEU A 44 4.06 6.08 -6.18
N LYS A 45 3.97 7.15 -6.98
CA LYS A 45 2.75 7.96 -7.05
C LYS A 45 1.56 7.14 -7.54
N SER A 46 1.72 6.41 -8.65
CA SER A 46 0.65 5.56 -9.19
C SER A 46 0.24 4.44 -8.22
N SER A 47 1.19 3.94 -7.42
CA SER A 47 0.90 3.00 -6.34
C SER A 47 -0.05 3.58 -5.30
N ILE A 48 0.27 4.79 -4.80
CA ILE A 48 -0.52 5.49 -3.79
C ILE A 48 -1.89 5.87 -4.35
N ASP A 49 -1.96 6.33 -5.61
CA ASP A 49 -3.23 6.68 -6.25
C ASP A 49 -4.16 5.46 -6.35
N SER A 50 -3.65 4.29 -6.75
CA SER A 50 -4.45 3.06 -6.81
C SER A 50 -4.92 2.60 -5.44
N LEU A 51 -4.04 2.60 -4.44
CA LEU A 51 -4.40 2.19 -3.08
C LEU A 51 -5.36 3.18 -2.41
N GLY A 52 -5.16 4.48 -2.64
CA GLY A 52 -6.08 5.54 -2.19
C GLY A 52 -7.47 5.34 -2.78
N ARG A 53 -7.56 5.05 -4.08
CA ARG A 53 -8.84 4.74 -4.73
C ARG A 53 -9.50 3.49 -4.14
N ALA A 54 -8.72 2.44 -3.85
CA ALA A 54 -9.24 1.24 -3.20
C ALA A 54 -9.85 1.56 -1.82
N VAL A 55 -9.17 2.36 -1.00
CA VAL A 55 -9.68 2.82 0.31
C VAL A 55 -10.91 3.73 0.17
N GLU A 56 -10.98 4.57 -0.86
CA GLU A 56 -12.17 5.39 -1.12
C GLU A 56 -13.41 4.56 -1.48
N LEU A 57 -13.21 3.49 -2.26
CA LEU A 57 -14.27 2.59 -2.70
C LEU A 57 -14.72 1.64 -1.60
N ASP A 58 -13.76 1.09 -0.85
CA ASP A 58 -13.99 0.22 0.29
C ASP A 58 -13.05 0.61 1.46
N PRO A 59 -13.52 1.45 2.38
CA PRO A 59 -12.75 1.86 3.56
C PRO A 59 -12.44 0.72 4.54
N GLU A 60 -13.04 -0.46 4.37
CA GLU A 60 -12.83 -1.62 5.23
C GLU A 60 -11.94 -2.68 4.56
N TYR A 61 -11.52 -2.47 3.30
CA TYR A 61 -10.66 -3.42 2.61
C TYR A 61 -9.26 -3.48 3.26
N PRO A 62 -8.90 -4.58 3.94
CA PRO A 62 -7.79 -4.60 4.89
C PRO A 62 -6.43 -4.42 4.21
N ASP A 63 -6.23 -5.10 3.08
CA ASP A 63 -4.94 -5.12 2.36
C ASP A 63 -4.53 -3.72 1.89
N ALA A 64 -5.49 -2.88 1.48
CA ALA A 64 -5.22 -1.52 1.04
C ALA A 64 -4.62 -0.68 2.17
N HIS A 65 -5.15 -0.80 3.38
CA HIS A 65 -4.62 -0.13 4.58
C HIS A 65 -3.25 -0.67 4.95
N CYS A 66 -3.07 -1.99 4.96
CA CYS A 66 -1.77 -2.60 5.25
C CYS A 66 -0.69 -2.08 4.30
N PHE A 67 -0.96 -2.07 2.98
CA PHE A 67 0.01 -1.64 1.98
C PHE A 67 0.27 -0.13 2.02
N LEU A 68 -0.75 0.71 2.23
CA LEU A 68 -0.54 2.16 2.41
C LEU A 68 0.36 2.44 3.62
N GLY A 69 0.09 1.82 4.76
CA GLY A 69 0.91 1.98 5.96
C GLY A 69 2.38 1.59 5.72
N ILE A 70 2.60 0.44 5.07
CA ILE A 70 3.95 -0.03 4.72
C ILE A 70 4.63 0.95 3.75
N ILE A 71 3.91 1.46 2.75
CA ILE A 71 4.44 2.43 1.78
C ILE A 71 4.87 3.72 2.48
N GLN A 72 4.01 4.26 3.35
CA GLN A 72 4.30 5.49 4.09
C GLN A 72 5.58 5.37 4.90
N ILE A 73 5.76 4.29 5.67
CA ILE A 73 6.94 4.15 6.54
C ILE A 73 8.19 3.67 5.78
N ARG A 74 8.08 2.73 4.83
CA ARG A 74 9.25 2.11 4.19
C ARG A 74 9.72 2.79 2.91
N PHE A 75 8.83 3.49 2.21
CA PHE A 75 9.16 4.09 0.91
C PHE A 75 9.18 5.61 0.99
N LEU A 76 8.20 6.20 1.68
CA LEU A 76 8.11 7.66 1.83
C LEU A 76 8.80 8.21 3.08
N GLN A 77 9.27 7.32 3.97
CA GLN A 77 9.88 7.68 5.25
C GLN A 77 9.00 8.67 6.06
N SER A 78 7.67 8.46 5.98
CA SER A 78 6.64 9.28 6.61
C SER A 78 5.94 8.47 7.72
N PRO A 79 6.59 8.28 8.89
CA PRO A 79 6.07 7.45 9.97
C PRO A 79 4.70 7.95 10.47
N SER A 80 4.51 9.26 10.63
CA SER A 80 3.25 9.82 11.12
C SER A 80 2.07 9.56 10.19
N SER A 81 2.32 9.56 8.88
CA SER A 81 1.30 9.22 7.87
C SER A 81 0.99 7.72 7.85
N ALA A 82 1.90 6.87 8.32
CA ALA A 82 1.73 5.42 8.34
C ALA A 82 0.79 4.94 9.46
N VAL A 83 0.83 5.59 10.62
CA VAL A 83 0.08 5.18 11.83
C VAL A 83 -1.39 4.84 11.56
N PRO A 84 -2.23 5.73 11.00
CA PRO A 84 -3.66 5.45 10.84
C PRO A 84 -3.93 4.24 9.92
N PHE A 85 -3.09 4.02 8.91
CA PHE A 85 -3.23 2.88 8.00
C PHE A 85 -2.78 1.57 8.64
N LEU A 86 -1.66 1.59 9.39
CA LEU A 86 -1.16 0.40 10.09
C LEU A 86 -2.10 -0.01 11.25
N GLU A 87 -2.71 0.96 11.94
CA GLU A 87 -3.76 0.69 12.93
C GLU A 87 -4.98 0.04 12.28
N ARG A 88 -5.50 0.63 11.20
CA ARG A 88 -6.66 0.08 10.48
C ARG A 88 -6.39 -1.33 9.94
N CYS A 89 -5.19 -1.57 9.40
CA CYS A 89 -4.75 -2.90 8.98
C CYS A 89 -4.85 -3.93 10.12
N LEU A 90 -4.40 -3.59 11.33
CA LEU A 90 -4.42 -4.50 12.48
C LEU A 90 -5.83 -4.69 13.08
N ASP A 91 -6.66 -3.65 13.03
CA ASP A 91 -8.04 -3.69 13.51
C ASP A 91 -8.90 -4.69 12.71
N GLU A 92 -8.60 -4.88 11.42
CA GLU A 92 -9.25 -5.88 10.55
C GLU A 92 -8.81 -7.32 10.82
N ASN A 93 -8.01 -7.55 11.87
CA ASN A 93 -7.53 -8.85 12.30
C ASN A 93 -6.89 -9.67 11.16
N PRO A 94 -5.79 -9.18 10.57
CA PRO A 94 -5.18 -9.80 9.42
C PRO A 94 -4.49 -11.11 9.82
N PRO A 95 -4.12 -11.96 8.83
CA PRO A 95 -3.36 -13.18 9.07
C PRO A 95 -2.10 -12.96 9.93
N ALA A 96 -1.68 -13.99 10.68
CA ALA A 96 -0.62 -13.87 11.68
C ALA A 96 0.74 -13.44 11.11
N ASP A 97 1.04 -13.82 9.88
CA ASP A 97 2.23 -13.37 9.13
C ASP A 97 2.18 -11.87 8.81
N VAL A 98 1.01 -11.37 8.38
CA VAL A 98 0.79 -9.93 8.15
C VAL A 98 0.91 -9.16 9.47
N ARG A 99 0.32 -9.67 10.56
CA ARG A 99 0.48 -9.06 11.90
C ARG A 99 1.94 -8.98 12.32
N THR A 100 2.68 -10.08 12.16
CA THR A 100 4.12 -10.15 12.49
C THR A 100 4.94 -9.13 11.70
N LEU A 101 4.51 -8.82 10.46
CA LEU A 101 5.10 -7.77 9.66
C LEU A 101 4.70 -6.37 10.12
N VAL A 102 3.43 -6.13 10.43
CA VAL A 102 2.83 -4.80 10.63
C VAL A 102 3.01 -4.26 12.04
N GLU A 103 2.92 -5.10 13.08
CA GLU A 103 3.04 -4.66 14.48
C GLU A 103 4.35 -3.91 14.76
N PRO A 104 5.54 -4.41 14.34
CA PRO A 104 6.79 -3.68 14.56
C PRO A 104 6.86 -2.35 13.79
N LEU A 105 6.21 -2.26 12.62
CA LEU A 105 6.15 -1.04 11.83
C LEU A 105 5.31 0.02 12.53
N LEU A 106 4.19 -0.39 13.15
CA LEU A 106 3.34 0.52 13.89
C LEU A 106 4.06 1.07 15.13
N ASP A 107 4.78 0.21 15.85
CA ASP A 107 5.58 0.63 17.00
C ASP A 107 6.69 1.62 16.60
N GLU A 108 7.37 1.34 15.49
CA GLU A 108 8.36 2.26 14.90
C GLU A 108 7.72 3.59 14.50
N ALA A 109 6.59 3.56 13.79
CA ALA A 109 5.88 4.74 13.33
C ALA A 109 5.46 5.65 14.49
N ARG A 110 4.90 5.07 15.55
CA ARG A 110 4.48 5.80 16.77
C ARG A 110 5.66 6.38 17.54
N SER A 111 6.80 5.70 17.54
CA SER A 111 8.01 6.18 18.23
C SER A 111 8.71 7.33 17.49
N ALA A 112 8.48 7.44 16.18
CA ALA A 112 9.11 8.43 15.30
C ALA A 112 8.20 9.63 14.94
N SER A 113 6.96 9.66 15.45
CA SER A 113 5.97 10.73 15.24
C SER A 113 5.91 11.67 16.43
#